data_AF-A0A183CQU6-F1
#
_entry.id   AF-A0A183CQU6-F1
#
_cell.length_a   1.000
_cell.length_b   1.000
_cell.length_c   1.000
_cell.angle_alpha   90.00
_cell.angle_beta   90.00
_cell.angle_gamma   90.00
#
_symmetry.space_group_name_H-M   'P 1'
#
loop_
_entity.id
_entity.type
_entity.pdbx_description
1 polymer ?
#
loop_
_entity_poly.entity_id
_entity_poly.type
_entity_poly.pdbx_seq_one_letter_code
_entity_poly.pdbx_strand_id
1 'polypeptide(L)'
;MEENPKKASTLLANNNRSLASSPTRPSSSSGSISGQPTNSSGSTSNLLSRLLLRELRECAFVDQLRMHRDFKRSHCKRCFQNWLSSNVAGGACQIEIKPCRGAIVRVCKNCGAKRRFTTANPNYRSRNEKEGNFA
;
A
#
# COMPACT_ATOMS: atom_id res chain seq x y z
N MET A 1 34.28 -54.50 16.84
CA MET A 1 33.15 -53.66 16.40
C MET A 1 33.48 -52.23 16.79
N GLU A 2 34.55 -51.64 16.26
CA GLU A 2 34.70 -51.10 14.88
C GLU A 2 33.72 -49.93 14.67
N GLU A 3 34.21 -48.71 14.83
CA GLU A 3 34.81 -47.83 13.80
C GLU A 3 33.75 -46.95 13.07
N ASN A 4 33.75 -45.67 13.43
CA ASN A 4 33.43 -44.55 12.54
C ASN A 4 34.51 -44.55 11.44
N PRO A 5 34.25 -44.38 10.12
CA PRO A 5 33.97 -43.05 9.55
C PRO A 5 33.15 -43.06 8.23
N LYS A 6 32.78 -41.86 7.75
CA LYS A 6 33.14 -41.30 6.41
C LYS A 6 32.04 -40.46 5.75
N LYS A 7 32.48 -39.25 5.41
CA LYS A 7 31.93 -38.32 4.42
C LYS A 7 31.96 -38.94 3.01
N ALA A 8 30.97 -38.60 2.19
CA ALA A 8 30.99 -38.60 0.73
C ALA A 8 29.99 -37.47 0.33
N SER A 9 30.29 -36.38 -0.37
CA SER A 9 31.13 -36.11 -1.54
C SER A 9 30.86 -37.08 -2.69
N THR A 10 30.09 -36.67 -3.70
CA THR A 10 30.48 -36.65 -5.12
C THR A 10 29.35 -36.04 -5.97
N LEU A 11 29.77 -35.16 -6.88
CA LEU A 11 29.03 -34.50 -7.95
C LEU A 11 28.55 -35.48 -9.03
N LEU A 12 27.34 -35.26 -9.57
CA LEU A 12 26.91 -35.74 -10.89
C LEU A 12 26.23 -34.56 -11.58
N ALA A 13 26.86 -33.92 -12.56
CA ALA A 13 26.99 -34.31 -13.97
C ALA A 13 25.92 -33.63 -14.85
N ASN A 14 26.37 -32.51 -15.44
CA ASN A 14 26.12 -32.02 -16.79
C ASN A 14 25.23 -32.88 -17.72
N ASN A 15 24.29 -32.24 -18.40
CA ASN A 15 23.87 -32.66 -19.74
C ASN A 15 23.64 -31.46 -20.66
N ASN A 16 24.59 -31.32 -21.59
CA ASN A 16 24.55 -30.42 -22.74
C ASN A 16 23.39 -30.77 -23.68
N ARG A 17 22.61 -29.77 -24.11
CA ARG A 17 21.97 -29.79 -25.42
C ARG A 17 22.45 -28.59 -26.24
N SER A 18 22.92 -28.93 -27.43
CA SER A 18 23.63 -28.10 -28.39
C SER A 18 22.70 -27.23 -29.25
N LEU A 19 23.19 -26.00 -29.50
CA LEU A 19 23.22 -25.23 -30.75
C LEU A 19 21.92 -24.93 -31.53
N ALA A 20 21.54 -23.64 -31.52
CA ALA A 20 21.17 -22.91 -32.74
C ALA A 20 21.54 -21.41 -32.62
N SER A 21 22.45 -21.03 -33.51
CA SER A 21 22.96 -19.75 -34.02
C SER A 21 22.29 -18.41 -33.68
N SER A 22 23.16 -17.41 -33.48
CA SER A 22 22.97 -15.97 -33.21
C SER A 22 22.12 -15.17 -34.22
N PRO A 23 21.76 -13.93 -33.86
CA PRO A 23 22.38 -12.81 -34.57
C PRO A 23 22.97 -11.73 -33.63
N THR A 24 24.20 -11.34 -33.97
CA THR A 24 25.00 -10.25 -33.42
C THR A 24 24.29 -8.90 -33.62
N ARG A 25 24.14 -8.10 -32.56
CA ARG A 25 23.68 -6.71 -32.63
C ARG A 25 24.81 -5.77 -32.17
N PRO A 26 25.04 -4.64 -32.87
CA PRO A 26 26.33 -3.95 -32.85
C PRO A 26 26.63 -3.18 -31.58
N SER A 27 27.93 -3.10 -31.32
CA SER A 27 28.63 -2.34 -30.29
C SER A 27 28.62 -0.83 -30.56
N SER A 28 28.74 -0.08 -29.46
CA SER A 28 29.30 1.29 -29.34
C SER A 28 28.44 2.48 -29.78
N SER A 29 27.84 3.14 -28.79
CA SER A 29 27.99 4.59 -28.63
C SER A 29 28.06 4.93 -27.14
N SER A 30 29.23 5.40 -26.73
CA SER A 30 29.54 5.93 -25.42
C SER A 30 28.63 7.13 -25.12
N GLY A 31 27.55 6.89 -24.38
CA GLY A 31 26.77 7.94 -23.75
C GLY A 31 26.98 7.81 -22.24
N SER A 32 27.70 8.74 -21.63
CA SER A 32 27.74 8.88 -20.19
C SER A 32 26.34 9.24 -19.70
N ILE A 33 25.51 8.24 -19.45
CA ILE A 33 24.25 8.42 -18.76
C ILE A 33 24.64 8.62 -17.30
N SER A 34 24.86 9.89 -16.92
CA SER A 34 24.76 10.30 -15.54
C SER A 34 23.30 10.06 -15.14
N GLY A 35 23.02 8.82 -14.77
CA GLY A 35 21.73 8.36 -14.30
C GLY A 35 21.49 8.97 -12.95
N GLN A 36 21.05 10.23 -12.94
CA GLN A 36 20.42 10.83 -11.78
C GLN A 36 19.32 9.86 -11.33
N PRO A 37 19.31 9.42 -10.05
CA PRO A 37 18.15 8.72 -9.52
C PRO A 37 16.99 9.71 -9.56
N THR A 38 16.12 9.58 -10.55
CA THR A 38 14.85 10.30 -10.54
C THR A 38 14.07 9.71 -9.37
N ASN A 39 14.00 10.45 -8.27
CA ASN A 39 13.10 10.18 -7.16
C ASN A 39 11.64 10.38 -7.63
N SER A 40 11.17 9.53 -8.54
CA SER A 40 9.82 9.52 -9.11
C SER A 40 8.89 8.49 -8.44
N SER A 41 9.40 7.79 -7.41
CA SER A 41 8.69 6.76 -6.64
C SER A 41 7.47 7.27 -5.85
N GLY A 42 7.40 8.58 -5.56
CA GLY A 42 6.37 9.15 -4.70
C GLY A 42 4.98 9.34 -5.32
N SER A 43 4.88 9.53 -6.65
CA SER A 43 3.60 9.85 -7.32
C SER A 43 2.86 8.60 -7.79
N THR A 44 3.57 7.60 -8.32
CA THR A 44 3.02 6.34 -8.83
C THR A 44 2.40 5.51 -7.70
N SER A 45 3.05 5.48 -6.53
CA SER A 45 2.56 4.79 -5.32
C SER A 45 1.20 5.31 -4.85
N ASN A 46 0.94 6.61 -4.97
CA ASN A 46 -0.35 7.20 -4.61
C ASN A 46 -1.47 6.75 -5.56
N LEU A 47 -1.21 6.69 -6.86
CA LEU A 47 -2.20 6.24 -7.85
C LEU A 47 -2.58 4.77 -7.63
N LEU A 48 -1.58 3.90 -7.48
CA LEU A 48 -1.80 2.47 -7.23
C LEU A 48 -2.64 2.24 -5.96
N SER A 49 -2.33 2.96 -4.87
CA SER A 49 -3.09 2.85 -3.63
C SER A 49 -4.58 3.20 -3.81
N ARG A 50 -4.90 4.20 -4.64
CA ARG A 50 -6.27 4.61 -4.92
C ARG A 50 -7.03 3.57 -5.73
N LEU A 51 -6.37 2.96 -6.72
CA LEU A 51 -6.95 1.90 -7.53
C LEU A 51 -7.25 0.66 -6.68
N LEU A 52 -6.30 0.22 -5.84
CA LEU A 52 -6.50 -0.91 -4.94
C LEU A 52 -7.65 -0.67 -3.95
N LEU A 53 -7.74 0.54 -3.38
CA LEU A 53 -8.84 0.89 -2.46
C LEU A 53 -10.20 0.94 -3.16
N ARG A 54 -10.23 1.34 -4.42
CA ARG A 54 -11.45 1.33 -5.23
C ARG A 54 -11.89 -0.10 -5.49
N GLU A 55 -10.99 -0.94 -5.99
CA GLU A 55 -11.27 -2.35 -6.30
C GLU A 55 -11.75 -3.10 -5.06
N LEU A 56 -11.03 -2.94 -3.95
CA LEU A 56 -11.38 -3.57 -2.68
C LEU A 56 -12.76 -3.13 -2.16
N ARG A 57 -13.19 -1.89 -2.43
CA ARG A 57 -14.55 -1.44 -2.11
C ARG A 57 -15.59 -2.09 -3.03
N GLU A 58 -15.27 -2.27 -4.30
CA GLU A 58 -16.15 -2.94 -5.27
C GLU A 58 -16.33 -4.42 -4.89
N CYS A 59 -15.25 -5.16 -4.61
CA CYS A 59 -15.33 -6.53 -4.11
C CYS A 59 -16.17 -6.62 -2.83
N ALA A 60 -15.90 -5.77 -1.83
CA ALA A 60 -16.68 -5.81 -0.59
C ALA A 60 -18.15 -5.42 -0.77
N PHE A 61 -18.49 -4.65 -1.80
CA PHE A 61 -19.89 -4.37 -2.12
C PHE A 61 -20.56 -5.58 -2.77
N VAL A 62 -19.91 -6.20 -3.75
CA VAL A 62 -20.40 -7.40 -4.45
C VAL A 62 -20.60 -8.55 -3.46
N ASP A 63 -19.61 -8.80 -2.60
CA ASP A 63 -19.62 -9.89 -1.63
C ASP A 63 -20.38 -9.55 -0.33
N GLN A 64 -21.00 -8.37 -0.26
CA GLN A 64 -21.72 -7.87 0.92
C GLN A 64 -20.89 -7.83 2.21
N LEU A 65 -19.56 -7.69 2.08
CA LEU A 65 -18.62 -7.65 3.19
C LEU A 65 -18.64 -6.28 3.89
N ARG A 66 -18.78 -6.32 5.22
CA ARG A 66 -18.70 -5.11 6.05
C ARG A 66 -17.25 -4.78 6.41
N MET A 67 -16.69 -3.81 5.69
CA MET A 67 -15.37 -3.26 6.03
C MET A 67 -15.29 -2.69 7.44
N HIS A 68 -14.13 -2.88 8.09
CA HIS A 68 -13.83 -2.30 9.40
C HIS A 68 -13.96 -0.76 9.36
N ARG A 69 -14.42 -0.16 10.47
CA ARG A 69 -14.64 1.29 10.53
C ARG A 69 -13.34 2.06 10.36
N ASP A 70 -12.26 1.61 10.97
CA ASP A 70 -10.97 2.30 10.89
C ASP A 70 -10.34 2.20 9.51
N PHE A 71 -10.49 1.06 8.84
CA PHE A 71 -10.16 0.94 7.44
C PHE A 71 -10.94 1.96 6.59
N LYS A 72 -12.26 2.05 6.77
CA LYS A 72 -13.07 3.07 6.09
C LYS A 72 -12.65 4.49 6.47
N ARG A 73 -12.03 4.73 7.63
CA ARG A 73 -11.59 6.06 8.10
C ARG A 73 -10.19 6.42 7.59
N SER A 74 -9.41 5.49 7.05
CA SER A 74 -8.02 5.71 6.58
C SER A 74 -7.90 6.39 5.22
N HIS A 75 -8.98 6.44 4.45
CA HIS A 75 -9.01 7.03 3.11
C HIS A 75 -10.25 7.91 2.85
N CYS A 76 -10.18 8.72 1.80
CA CYS A 76 -11.29 9.53 1.31
C CYS A 76 -12.31 8.65 0.57
N LYS A 77 -13.59 8.73 0.92
CA LYS A 77 -14.66 7.93 0.26
C LYS A 77 -14.92 8.28 -1.20
N ARG A 78 -14.50 9.48 -1.64
CA ARG A 78 -14.78 10.01 -2.98
C ARG A 78 -13.65 9.72 -3.96
N CYS A 79 -12.41 10.10 -3.61
CA CYS A 79 -11.26 9.94 -4.50
C CYS A 79 -10.29 8.83 -4.08
N PHE A 80 -10.59 8.11 -2.99
CA PHE A 80 -9.78 7.02 -2.44
C PHE A 80 -8.36 7.41 -2.02
N GLN A 81 -8.08 8.70 -1.87
CA GLN A 81 -6.79 9.16 -1.37
C GLN A 81 -6.61 8.71 0.08
N ASN A 82 -5.48 8.06 0.37
CA ASN A 82 -5.06 7.71 1.73
C ASN A 82 -4.70 8.96 2.53
N TRP A 83 -5.22 9.06 3.75
CA TRP A 83 -4.92 10.18 4.64
C TRP A 83 -3.50 10.14 5.22
N LEU A 84 -2.92 8.94 5.29
CA LEU A 84 -1.58 8.68 5.81
C LEU A 84 -0.47 8.86 4.75
N SER A 85 -0.80 9.33 3.54
CA SER A 85 0.21 9.53 2.50
C SER A 85 1.18 10.64 2.92
N SER A 86 2.37 10.22 3.38
CA SER A 86 3.48 11.07 3.81
C SER A 86 4.13 11.83 2.65
N ASN A 87 3.80 11.48 1.41
CA ASN A 87 4.45 12.01 0.21
C ASN A 87 3.85 13.33 -0.28
N VAL A 88 2.78 13.82 0.35
CA VAL A 88 2.18 15.12 0.02
C VAL A 88 2.74 16.15 0.98
N ALA A 89 3.46 17.15 0.49
CA ALA A 89 3.89 18.29 1.30
C ALA A 89 2.66 18.92 1.98
N GLY A 90 2.63 18.92 3.32
CA GLY A 90 1.48 19.34 4.12
C GLY A 90 0.40 18.29 4.36
N GLY A 91 0.63 17.01 4.02
CA GLY A 91 -0.26 15.88 4.25
C GLY A 91 -1.46 15.79 3.29
N ALA A 92 -2.05 14.61 3.17
CA ALA A 92 -3.20 14.37 2.29
C ALA A 92 -4.55 14.89 2.83
N CYS A 93 -4.57 15.33 4.11
CA CYS A 93 -5.75 15.78 4.82
C CYS A 93 -5.52 17.10 5.55
N GLN A 94 -6.56 17.91 5.67
CA GLN A 94 -6.64 19.01 6.63
C GLN A 94 -7.63 18.65 7.72
N ILE A 95 -7.30 18.94 8.97
CA ILE A 95 -8.20 18.73 10.12
C ILE A 95 -8.72 20.10 10.55
N GLU A 96 -10.05 20.28 10.50
CA GLU A 96 -10.74 21.43 11.07
C GLU A 96 -11.42 20.98 12.37
N ILE A 97 -11.08 21.61 13.51
CA ILE A 97 -11.80 21.41 14.77
C ILE A 97 -12.95 22.41 14.81
N LYS A 98 -14.18 21.96 15.09
CA LYS A 98 -15.37 22.81 15.22
C LYS A 98 -15.95 22.65 16.64
N PRO A 99 -15.39 23.38 17.63
CA PRO A 99 -15.72 23.20 19.05
C PRO A 99 -17.20 23.44 19.33
N CYS A 100 -17.78 24.51 18.79
CA CYS A 100 -19.18 24.87 19.00
C CYS A 100 -20.18 23.85 18.43
N ARG A 101 -19.71 22.90 17.61
CA ARG A 101 -20.52 21.81 17.05
C ARG A 101 -20.13 20.43 17.59
N GLY A 102 -19.22 20.38 18.57
CA GLY A 102 -18.69 19.14 19.13
C GLY A 102 -18.22 18.17 18.06
N ALA A 103 -17.47 18.66 17.05
CA ALA A 103 -17.07 17.84 15.92
C ALA A 103 -15.67 18.17 15.39
N ILE A 104 -14.96 17.12 14.95
CA ILE A 104 -13.74 17.21 14.15
C ILE A 104 -14.11 16.92 12.70
N VAL A 105 -13.65 17.76 11.76
CA VAL A 105 -13.89 17.60 10.33
C VAL A 105 -12.56 17.35 9.63
N ARG A 106 -12.43 16.19 8.98
CA ARG A 106 -11.32 15.91 8.05
C ARG A 106 -11.72 16.34 6.65
N VAL A 107 -10.88 17.14 5.99
CA VAL A 107 -11.07 17.64 4.63
C VAL A 107 -10.00 17.05 3.71
N CYS A 108 -10.44 16.52 2.57
CA CYS A 108 -9.55 16.00 1.53
C CYS A 108 -8.89 17.13 0.76
N LYS A 109 -7.55 17.21 0.81
CA LYS A 109 -6.82 18.20 0.00
C LYS A 109 -6.85 17.88 -1.50
N ASN A 110 -7.07 16.62 -1.87
CA ASN A 110 -7.16 16.20 -3.27
C ASN A 110 -8.52 16.50 -3.93
N CYS A 111 -9.64 16.39 -3.20
CA CYS A 111 -10.99 16.55 -3.80
C CYS A 111 -11.98 17.42 -2.99
N GLY A 112 -11.54 18.03 -1.90
CA GLY A 112 -12.37 18.88 -1.03
C GLY A 112 -13.42 18.14 -0.18
N ALA A 113 -13.57 16.83 -0.32
CA ALA A 113 -14.57 16.07 0.42
C ALA A 113 -14.36 16.18 1.94
N LYS A 114 -15.46 16.43 2.67
CA LYS A 114 -15.44 16.62 4.14
C LYS A 114 -16.02 15.41 4.83
N ARG A 115 -15.39 14.99 5.93
CA ARG A 115 -15.88 13.92 6.81
C ARG A 115 -15.90 14.41 8.24
N ARG A 116 -17.07 14.32 8.89
CA ARG A 116 -17.27 14.78 10.26
C ARG A 116 -17.18 13.61 11.24
N PHE A 117 -16.61 13.87 12.39
CA PHE A 117 -16.49 12.98 13.53
C PHE A 117 -17.03 13.72 14.74
N THR A 118 -18.09 13.20 15.36
CA THR A 118 -18.66 13.77 16.58
C THR A 118 -17.74 13.51 17.77
N THR A 119 -17.45 14.55 18.56
CA THR A 119 -16.66 14.51 19.79
C THR A 119 -17.49 14.81 21.03
N ALA A 120 -18.83 14.80 20.91
CA ALA A 120 -19.76 15.11 22.00
C ALA A 120 -19.62 14.18 23.22
N ASN A 121 -19.13 12.95 23.03
CA ASN A 121 -18.86 12.03 24.13
C ASN A 121 -17.40 11.55 24.05
N PRO A 122 -16.54 11.91 25.02
CA PRO A 122 -15.13 11.52 25.04
C PRO A 122 -14.94 10.00 25.27
N ASN A 123 -15.91 9.32 25.86
CA ASN A 123 -15.93 7.88 26.09
C ASN A 123 -16.62 7.10 24.97
N TYR A 124 -16.94 7.75 23.84
CA TYR A 124 -17.58 7.06 22.73
C TYR A 124 -16.64 6.01 22.13
N ARG A 125 -17.05 4.74 22.24
CA ARG A 125 -16.45 3.61 21.53
C ARG A 125 -17.38 3.11 20.44
N SER A 126 -16.84 2.84 19.26
CA SER A 126 -17.61 2.23 18.17
C SER A 126 -18.03 0.79 18.53
N ARG A 127 -19.03 0.21 17.85
CA ARG A 127 -19.53 -1.16 18.18
C ARG A 127 -18.40 -2.19 18.24
N ASN A 128 -17.43 -2.09 17.34
CA ASN A 128 -16.28 -3.00 17.25
C ASN A 128 -15.22 -2.75 18.33
N GLU A 129 -15.26 -1.60 19.01
CA GLU A 129 -14.33 -1.21 20.09
C GLU A 129 -14.91 -1.49 21.48
N LYS A 130 -16.18 -1.93 21.57
CA LYS A 130 -16.81 -2.31 22.83
C LYS A 130 -16.35 -3.71 23.24
N GLU A 131 -15.94 -3.86 24.49
CA GLU A 131 -15.57 -5.15 25.08
C GLU A 131 -16.73 -6.14 24.98
N GLY A 132 -16.44 -7.41 24.63
CA GLY A 132 -17.43 -8.48 24.50
C GLY A 132 -17.99 -8.74 23.09
N ASN A 133 -17.54 -8.04 22.04
CA ASN A 133 -18.02 -8.23 20.66
C ASN A 133 -17.13 -9.13 19.78
N PHE A 134 -16.11 -9.78 20.35
CA PHE A 134 -15.26 -10.77 19.66
C PHE A 134 -15.59 -12.21 20.12
N ALA A 135 -16.87 -12.48 20.39
CA ALA A 135 -17.37 -13.82 20.66
C ALA A 135 -17.60 -14.59 19.37
#